data_AF-A0A7J2LWY4-F1
#
_entry.id   AF-A0A7J2LWY4-F1
#
_cell.length_a   1.000
_cell.length_b   1.000
_cell.length_c   1.000
_cell.angle_alpha   90.00
_cell.angle_beta   90.00
_cell.angle_gamma   90.00
#
_symmetry.space_group_name_H-M   'P 1'
#
loop_
_entity.id
_entity.type
_entity.pdbx_description
1 polymer ?
#
loop_
_entity_poly.entity_id
_entity_poly.type
_entity_poly.pdbx_seq_one_letter_code
_entity_poly.pdbx_strand_id
1 'polypeptide(L)'
;AGATLAAAKLRGMNFVSVTGVSETSAPDFRAAGAVLKVLNGALGLGLSLEGIERRIREFEEIKQTILRQLQEQISSFSLSGSEEAGGYVG
;
A
#
# COMPACT_ATOMS: atom_id res chain seq x y z
N ALA A 1 -1.52 8.81 -16.93
CA ALA A 1 -2.96 9.08 -17.14
C ALA A 1 -3.22 10.38 -17.92
N GLY A 2 -2.62 11.52 -17.55
CA GLY A 2 -2.95 12.83 -18.14
C GLY A 2 -2.83 12.95 -19.67
N ALA A 3 -1.74 12.46 -20.26
CA ALA A 3 -1.53 12.53 -21.72
C ALA A 3 -2.61 11.76 -22.52
N THR A 4 -3.05 10.60 -22.01
CA THR A 4 -4.11 9.79 -22.63
C THR A 4 -5.46 10.49 -22.59
N LEU A 5 -5.79 11.16 -21.47
CA LEU A 5 -7.03 11.93 -21.33
C LEU A 5 -7.02 13.15 -22.26
N ALA A 6 -5.88 13.85 -22.37
CA ALA A 6 -5.74 14.96 -23.29
C ALA A 6 -5.95 14.52 -24.75
N ALA A 7 -5.37 13.39 -25.16
CA ALA A 7 -5.58 12.83 -26.48
C ALA A 7 -7.04 12.42 -26.74
N ALA A 8 -7.72 11.82 -25.75
CA ALA A 8 -9.13 11.46 -25.85
C ALA A 8 -10.02 12.70 -26.04
N LYS A 9 -9.74 13.78 -25.29
CA LYS A 9 -10.45 15.06 -25.42
C LYS A 9 -10.31 15.66 -26.82
N LEU A 10 -9.09 15.68 -27.38
CA LEU A 10 -8.83 16.20 -28.73
C LEU A 10 -9.54 15.39 -29.82
N ARG A 11 -9.80 14.10 -29.57
CA ARG A 11 -10.54 13.22 -30.47
C ARG A 11 -12.06 13.25 -30.27
N GLY A 12 -12.57 14.13 -29.40
CA GLY A 12 -14.01 14.22 -29.12
C GLY A 12 -14.57 12.98 -28.41
N MET A 13 -13.72 12.18 -27.75
CA MET A 13 -14.16 10.99 -27.03
C MET A 13 -14.60 11.37 -25.62
N ASN A 14 -15.64 10.71 -25.12
CA ASN A 14 -16.01 10.78 -23.72
C ASN A 14 -14.97 10.02 -22.88
N PHE A 15 -14.54 10.61 -21.78
CA PHE A 15 -13.55 10.01 -20.89
C PHE A 15 -13.86 10.29 -19.43
N VAL A 16 -13.47 9.36 -18.57
CA VAL A 16 -13.48 9.48 -17.12
C VAL A 16 -12.15 8.96 -16.60
N SER A 17 -11.62 9.59 -15.56
CA SER A 17 -10.45 9.11 -14.84
C SER A 17 -10.85 8.77 -13.42
N VAL A 18 -10.55 7.54 -13.00
CA VAL A 18 -10.69 7.10 -11.62
C VAL A 18 -9.30 7.05 -11.02
N THR A 19 -9.10 7.74 -9.90
CA THR A 19 -7.81 7.82 -9.21
C THR A 19 -7.98 7.36 -7.78
N GLY A 20 -7.16 6.43 -7.33
CA GLY A 20 -7.07 6.03 -5.93
C GLY A 20 -6.11 6.94 -5.19
N VAL A 21 -6.47 7.35 -3.97
CA VAL A 21 -5.59 8.12 -3.09
C VAL A 21 -4.73 7.14 -2.30
N SER A 22 -3.41 7.35 -2.30
CA SER A 22 -2.44 6.62 -1.48
C SER A 22 -1.77 7.60 -0.53
N GLU A 23 -1.57 7.20 0.72
CA GLU A 23 -0.92 8.02 1.76
C GLU A 23 0.59 8.16 1.55
N THR A 24 1.19 7.22 0.81
CA THR A 24 2.63 7.17 0.58
C THR A 24 2.96 6.83 -0.87
N SER A 25 4.25 6.90 -1.22
CA SER A 25 4.76 6.41 -2.50
C SER A 25 4.89 4.89 -2.59
N ALA A 26 4.64 4.16 -1.50
CA ALA A 26 4.68 2.70 -1.50
C ALA A 26 3.47 2.11 -2.27
N PRO A 27 3.57 0.86 -2.76
CA PRO A 27 2.44 0.17 -3.37
C PRO A 27 1.24 0.09 -2.40
N ASP A 28 0.11 0.68 -2.80
CA ASP A 28 -1.14 0.63 -2.05
C ASP A 28 -2.19 -0.25 -2.77
N PHE A 29 -2.26 -1.50 -2.32
CA PHE A 29 -3.21 -2.47 -2.87
C PHE A 29 -4.66 -2.18 -2.46
N ARG A 30 -4.90 -1.45 -1.37
CA ARG A 30 -6.25 -1.02 -0.98
C ARG A 30 -6.76 0.04 -1.94
N ALA A 31 -5.93 1.04 -2.25
CA ALA A 31 -6.25 2.06 -3.24
C ALA A 31 -6.52 1.44 -4.62
N ALA A 32 -5.68 0.49 -5.05
CA ALA A 32 -5.90 -0.25 -6.29
C ALA A 32 -7.23 -1.04 -6.29
N GLY A 33 -7.52 -1.74 -5.19
CA GLY A 33 -8.77 -2.48 -5.02
C GLY A 33 -10.01 -1.58 -5.09
N ALA A 34 -9.95 -0.38 -4.48
CA ALA A 34 -11.04 0.59 -4.53
C ALA A 34 -11.30 1.09 -5.97
N VAL A 35 -10.25 1.41 -6.73
CA VAL A 35 -10.37 1.79 -8.14
C VAL A 35 -11.04 0.67 -8.95
N LEU A 36 -10.62 -0.59 -8.73
CA LEU A 36 -11.21 -1.74 -9.43
C LEU A 36 -12.68 -1.96 -9.08
N LYS A 37 -13.10 -1.74 -7.83
CA LYS A 37 -14.52 -1.80 -7.43
C LYS A 37 -15.35 -0.75 -8.18
N VAL A 38 -14.85 0.48 -8.27
CA VAL A 38 -15.54 1.56 -9.00
C VAL A 38 -15.66 1.21 -10.48
N LEU A 39 -14.59 0.72 -11.12
CA LEU A 39 -14.62 0.33 -12.53
C LEU A 39 -15.56 -0.84 -12.78
N ASN A 40 -15.53 -1.87 -11.92
CA ASN A 40 -16.41 -3.03 -12.03
C ASN A 40 -17.90 -2.63 -11.97
N GLY A 41 -18.25 -1.72 -11.07
CA GLY A 41 -19.61 -1.18 -10.95
C GLY A 41 -20.01 -0.26 -12.10
N ALA A 42 -19.16 0.70 -12.46
CA ALA A 42 -19.46 1.69 -13.51
C ALA A 42 -19.61 1.05 -14.91
N LEU A 43 -18.88 -0.03 -15.16
CA LEU A 43 -18.92 -0.74 -16.45
C LEU A 43 -19.79 -2.00 -16.41
N GLY A 44 -20.38 -2.35 -15.26
CA GLY A 44 -21.25 -3.51 -15.10
C GLY A 44 -20.56 -4.85 -15.43
N LEU A 45 -19.26 -4.98 -15.14
CA LEU A 45 -18.45 -6.12 -15.62
C LEU A 45 -18.75 -7.43 -14.88
N GLY A 46 -19.39 -7.37 -13.71
CA GLY A 46 -19.75 -8.56 -12.93
C GLY A 46 -18.53 -9.37 -12.44
N LEU A 47 -17.36 -8.75 -12.34
CA LEU A 47 -16.14 -9.43 -11.92
C LEU A 47 -16.19 -9.76 -10.43
N SER A 48 -15.81 -10.99 -10.07
CA SER A 48 -15.50 -11.32 -8.67
C SER A 48 -14.16 -10.69 -8.30
N LEU A 49 -14.17 -9.87 -7.25
CA LEU A 49 -12.98 -9.21 -6.72
C LEU A 49 -12.40 -9.91 -5.47
N GLU A 50 -12.96 -11.06 -5.10
CA GLU A 50 -12.58 -11.80 -3.89
C GLU A 50 -11.09 -12.18 -3.86
N GLY A 51 -10.53 -12.57 -5.02
CA GLY A 51 -9.10 -12.89 -5.13
C GLY A 51 -8.20 -11.68 -4.88
N ILE A 52 -8.62 -10.48 -5.28
CA ILE A 52 -7.89 -9.24 -5.01
C ILE A 52 -8.01 -8.89 -3.53
N GLU A 53 -9.21 -8.99 -2.95
CA GLU A 53 -9.43 -8.74 -1.53
C GLU A 53 -8.61 -9.68 -0.64
N ARG A 54 -8.50 -10.95 -1.02
CA ARG A 54 -7.63 -11.91 -0.33
C ARG A 54 -6.17 -11.49 -0.39
N ARG A 55 -5.65 -11.12 -1.57
CA ARG A 55 -4.26 -10.65 -1.73
C ARG A 55 -3.98 -9.37 -0.94
N ILE A 56 -4.95 -8.46 -0.85
CA ILE A 56 -4.85 -7.25 -0.02
C ILE A 56 -4.67 -7.63 1.45
N ARG A 57 -5.46 -8.59 1.96
CA ARG A 57 -5.34 -9.07 3.35
C ARG A 57 -3.99 -9.74 3.60
N GLU A 58 -3.58 -10.66 2.73
CA GLU A 58 -2.29 -11.36 2.83
C GLU A 58 -1.11 -10.37 2.84
N PHE A 59 -1.16 -9.34 2.00
CA PHE A 59 -0.12 -8.30 1.97
C PHE A 59 -0.06 -7.50 3.28
N GLU A 60 -1.22 -7.11 3.82
CA GLU A 60 -1.28 -6.38 5.10
C GLU A 60 -0.76 -7.22 6.26
N GLU A 61 -1.07 -8.52 6.31
CA GLU A 61 -0.56 -9.45 7.32
C GLU A 61 0.98 -9.58 7.25
N ILE A 62 1.53 -9.72 6.05
CA ILE A 62 2.98 -9.75 5.82
C ILE A 62 3.62 -8.44 6.29
N LYS A 63 3.04 -7.29 5.91
CA LYS A 63 3.53 -5.97 6.31
C LYS A 63 3.57 -5.83 7.83
N GLN A 64 2.50 -6.20 8.53
CA GLN A 64 2.42 -6.15 10.00
C GLN A 64 3.45 -7.08 10.65
N THR A 65 3.64 -8.28 10.09
CA THR A 65 4.64 -9.23 10.59
C THR A 65 6.06 -8.68 10.50
N ILE A 66 6.41 -8.07 9.37
CA ILE A 66 7.72 -7.44 9.15
C ILE A 66 7.92 -6.27 10.11
N LEU A 67 6.91 -5.40 10.27
CA LEU A 67 7.00 -4.26 11.18
C LEU A 67 7.20 -4.70 12.64
N ARG A 68 6.50 -5.75 13.06
CA ARG A 68 6.68 -6.34 14.40
C ARG A 68 8.09 -6.88 14.59
N GLN A 69 8.62 -7.64 13.63
CA GLN A 69 9.98 -8.18 13.70
C GLN A 69 11.04 -7.07 13.75
N LEU A 70 10.86 -6.00 12.97
CA LEU A 70 11.74 -4.83 13.03
C LEU A 70 11.69 -4.16 14.42
N GLN A 71 10.50 -4.01 15.00
CA GLN A 71 10.34 -3.43 16.33
C GLN A 71 11.02 -4.28 17.42
N GLU A 72 10.88 -5.60 17.34
CA GLU A 72 11.55 -6.54 18.25
C GLU A 72 13.08 -6.44 18.15
N GLN A 73 13.63 -6.35 16.93
CA GLN A 73 15.07 -6.17 16.70
C GLN A 73 15.60 -4.82 17.19
N ILE A 74 14.87 -3.73 16.98
CA ILE A 74 15.24 -2.41 17.49
C ILE A 74 15.25 -2.41 19.02
N SER A 75 14.26 -3.06 19.63
CA SER A 75 14.14 -3.14 21.09
C SER A 75 15.24 -3.99 21.73
N SER A 76 15.70 -5.07 21.07
CA SER A 76 16.81 -5.87 21.56
C SER A 76 18.15 -5.14 21.43
N PHE A 77 18.35 -4.35 20.36
CA PHE A 77 19.55 -3.53 20.17
C PHE A 77 19.68 -2.40 21.20
N SER A 78 18.58 -1.78 21.62
CA SER A 78 18.59 -0.71 22.60
C SER A 78 18.85 -1.19 24.04
N LEU A 79 18.60 -2.46 24.35
CA LEU A 79 18.95 -3.08 25.64
C LEU A 79 20.44 -3.44 25.77
N SER A 80 21.13 -3.74 24.67
CA SER A 80 22.56 -4.10 24.69
C SER A 80 23.51 -2.91 24.76
N GLY A 81 23.04 -1.68 24.48
CA GLY A 81 23.87 -0.46 24.51
C GLY A 81 24.00 0.20 25.89
N SER A 82 23.23 -0.23 26.89
CA SER A 82 23.19 0.38 28.23
C SER A 82 24.05 -0.33 29.28
N GLU A 83 24.62 -1.51 28.99
CA GLU A 83 25.42 -2.26 29.98
C GLU A 83 26.93 -1.98 29.92
N GLU A 84 27.46 -1.33 28.87
CA GLU A 84 28.92 -1.08 28.76
C GLU A 84 29.39 0.32 29.17
N ALA A 85 28.51 1.24 29.57
CA ALA A 85 28.89 2.63 29.93
C ALA A 85 29.02 2.90 31.44
N GLY A 86 29.13 1.86 32.28
CA GLY A 86 28.99 1.98 33.73
C GLY A 86 29.98 1.17 34.57
N GLY A 87 31.27 1.12 34.21
CA GLY A 87 32.22 0.35 35.02
C GLY A 87 33.69 0.56 34.70
N TYR A 88 34.24 1.73 35.00
CA TYR A 88 35.66 1.85 35.35
C TYR A 88 35.80 2.84 36.51
N VAL A 89 35.91 2.29 37.72
CA VAL A 89 36.53 2.93 38.88
C VAL A 89 37.55 1.93 39.40
N GLY A 90 38.83 2.26 39.24
CA GLY A 90 39.97 1.43 39.63
C GLY A 90 41.23 1.96 38.98
#